data_AF-A0A7C9IS24-F1
#
_entry.id   AF-A0A7C9IS24-F1
#
_cell.length_a   1.000
_cell.length_b   1.000
_cell.length_c   1.000
_cell.angle_alpha   90.00
_cell.angle_beta   90.00
_cell.angle_gamma   90.00
#
_symmetry.space_group_name_H-M   'P 1'
#
loop_
_entity.id
_entity.type
_entity.pdbx_description
1 polymer ?
#
loop_
_entity_poly.entity_id
_entity_poly.type
_entity_poly.pdbx_seq_one_letter_code
_entity_poly.pdbx_strand_id
1 'polypeptide(L)'
;MQLDYEEELELYGARIPFVREIITRRIERQIRLGNYEAGECQAAAKFVKAGDRVLELGGGIGLVSSLVGKIEGVEKIVSVEAHPGLLDVIRETQRLNGVSDAELRHGVVADGTGESTVFYLRNDFWGSSMEPDSRPYTEAVSVPCFGLDDLIAEVKPSVIISDIEGGELGLFNHSSLEGVRTVIIETHPRLYGRQGEKDVLKSFIDLGFVVDQDHLPGTVWVLHRPELSGLEAPKVRLTSAEHDKADPEVTIVTCMRNEAPFILEWIAYHRSIGIQNFIVFTNDCDDGTDVLLDRLDEMGIVTHLPNPAGVADSTYFQPLALKYSQEMPLVRRSDYVMCIDVDEFVVIRTGEGRFTDLLDAAGPFHALSMSELNFSSGGHWKFEDGWITEDFREHETPAPGHWQARRGVKTIVKGMSNVAALQAHRPFLHQGTEDDFVWLDGSGRPLSKDFTYANPQNGLDRRGGYELVCLNHYALRSVESYLVKQDRGCVVTQGDRYNNHYYRVRSIGGQNAGWIDENLPRARAEWQTLWEDAKLAEIHRSSVRWHKNRVKEISETAHIQQLSEWIRENYFKPE
;
A
#
# COMPACT_ATOMS: atom_id res chain seq x y z
N MET A 1 -11.81 -6.25 -48.62
CA MET A 1 -12.54 -5.24 -49.43
C MET A 1 -11.59 -4.05 -49.55
N GLN A 2 -11.40 -3.46 -50.72
CA GLN A 2 -10.48 -2.31 -50.81
C GLN A 2 -11.18 -1.11 -50.16
N LEU A 3 -10.59 -0.58 -49.10
CA LEU A 3 -11.07 0.63 -48.42
C LEU A 3 -11.04 1.80 -49.39
N ASP A 4 -12.12 2.59 -49.41
CA ASP A 4 -12.22 3.78 -50.26
C ASP A 4 -11.83 5.01 -49.43
N TYR A 5 -10.70 5.64 -49.78
CA TYR A 5 -10.20 6.85 -49.16
C TYR A 5 -9.40 7.67 -50.18
N GLU A 6 -9.54 9.00 -50.16
CA GLU A 6 -8.89 9.91 -51.12
C GLU A 6 -7.59 10.54 -50.59
N GLU A 7 -7.34 10.44 -49.28
CA GLU A 7 -6.23 11.09 -48.58
C GLU A 7 -5.52 10.11 -47.63
N GLU A 8 -4.20 10.17 -47.56
CA GLU A 8 -3.38 9.51 -46.53
C GLU A 8 -2.91 10.56 -45.53
N LEU A 9 -3.07 10.30 -44.23
CA LEU A 9 -2.49 11.09 -43.16
C LEU A 9 -1.12 10.51 -42.80
N GLU A 10 -0.15 11.38 -42.51
CA GLU A 10 1.18 10.96 -42.04
C GLU A 10 1.34 11.35 -40.57
N LEU A 11 1.68 10.37 -39.72
CA LEU A 11 1.87 10.56 -38.29
C LEU A 11 3.03 9.67 -37.80
N TYR A 12 4.04 10.28 -37.16
CA TYR A 12 5.27 9.61 -36.70
C TYR A 12 5.97 8.75 -37.79
N GLY A 13 5.85 9.15 -39.06
CA GLY A 13 6.39 8.40 -40.19
C GLY A 13 5.57 7.17 -40.59
N ALA A 14 4.38 6.97 -40.03
CA ALA A 14 3.38 6.01 -40.49
C ALA A 14 2.31 6.69 -41.36
N ARG A 15 1.84 5.98 -42.38
CA ARG A 15 0.76 6.41 -43.27
C ARG A 15 -0.56 5.76 -42.85
N ILE A 16 -1.60 6.56 -42.67
CA ILE A 16 -2.93 6.13 -42.21
C ILE A 16 -3.96 6.53 -43.28
N PRO A 17 -4.89 5.65 -43.68
CA PRO A 17 -5.94 6.02 -44.63
C PRO A 17 -6.96 6.97 -43.97
N PHE A 18 -7.30 8.08 -44.63
CA PHE A 18 -8.32 9.00 -44.12
C PHE A 18 -9.73 8.54 -44.50
N VAL A 19 -10.38 7.79 -43.61
CA VAL A 19 -11.74 7.29 -43.80
C VAL A 19 -12.73 8.21 -43.08
N ARG A 20 -13.50 8.98 -43.83
CA ARG A 20 -14.37 10.06 -43.30
C ARG A 20 -15.44 9.56 -42.32
N GLU A 21 -15.89 8.33 -42.49
CA GLU A 21 -16.91 7.68 -41.68
C GLU A 21 -16.38 7.24 -40.31
N ILE A 22 -15.06 7.05 -40.20
CA ILE A 22 -14.38 6.60 -38.97
C ILE A 22 -13.67 7.77 -38.28
N ILE A 23 -12.95 8.58 -39.05
CA ILE A 23 -12.14 9.69 -38.55
C ILE A 23 -13.00 10.95 -38.53
N THR A 24 -13.65 11.18 -37.39
CA THR A 24 -14.43 12.41 -37.17
C THR A 24 -13.52 13.65 -37.21
N ARG A 25 -14.09 14.84 -37.41
CA ARG A 25 -13.33 16.11 -37.39
C ARG A 25 -12.50 16.30 -36.12
N ARG A 26 -12.94 15.74 -34.99
CA ARG A 26 -12.22 15.82 -33.72
C ARG A 26 -10.99 14.93 -33.73
N ILE A 27 -11.12 13.70 -34.24
CA ILE A 27 -10.04 12.74 -34.41
C ILE A 27 -9.03 13.25 -35.44
N GLU A 28 -9.51 13.67 -36.60
CA GLU A 28 -8.70 14.29 -37.66
C GLU A 28 -7.82 15.40 -37.09
N ARG A 29 -8.41 16.29 -36.27
CA ARG A 29 -7.65 17.38 -35.63
C ARG A 29 -6.54 16.86 -34.72
N GLN A 30 -6.77 15.81 -33.92
CA GLN A 30 -5.72 15.27 -33.05
C GLN A 30 -4.62 14.56 -33.85
N ILE A 31 -4.97 13.82 -34.90
CA ILE A 31 -4.01 13.18 -35.81
C ILE A 31 -3.13 14.24 -36.48
N ARG A 32 -3.75 15.29 -37.08
CA ARG A 32 -3.00 16.36 -37.76
C ARG A 32 -2.14 17.21 -36.83
N LEU A 33 -2.51 17.32 -35.55
CA LEU A 33 -1.70 17.98 -34.53
C LEU A 33 -0.56 17.10 -34.00
N GLY A 34 -0.54 15.81 -34.34
CA GLY A 34 0.43 14.86 -33.83
C GLY A 34 0.22 14.50 -32.36
N ASN A 35 -1.05 14.43 -31.91
CA ASN A 35 -1.41 14.10 -30.53
C ASN A 35 -2.07 12.73 -30.38
N TYR A 36 -2.49 12.11 -31.49
CA TYR A 36 -3.15 10.80 -31.45
C TYR A 36 -2.14 9.70 -31.12
N GLU A 37 -2.40 8.92 -30.06
CA GLU A 37 -1.54 7.84 -29.54
C GLU A 37 -0.06 8.25 -29.38
N ALA A 38 0.19 9.52 -29.04
CA ALA A 38 1.55 10.08 -29.03
C ALA A 38 2.46 9.40 -28.02
N GLY A 39 1.94 9.12 -26.82
CA GLY A 39 2.70 8.53 -25.73
C GLY A 39 3.04 7.07 -26.01
N GLU A 40 2.07 6.31 -26.51
CA GLU A 40 2.18 4.91 -26.91
C GLU A 40 3.20 4.77 -28.03
N CYS A 41 3.12 5.60 -29.07
CA CYS A 41 4.05 5.59 -30.18
C CYS A 41 5.49 5.90 -29.72
N GLN A 42 5.66 6.91 -28.87
CA GLN A 42 6.96 7.28 -28.32
C GLN A 42 7.54 6.19 -27.41
N ALA A 43 6.71 5.60 -26.56
CA ALA A 43 7.11 4.51 -25.68
C ALA A 43 7.46 3.24 -26.49
N ALA A 44 6.63 2.86 -27.46
CA ALA A 44 6.87 1.71 -28.31
C ALA A 44 8.18 1.84 -29.08
N ALA A 45 8.44 3.01 -29.67
CA ALA A 45 9.70 3.30 -30.37
C ALA A 45 10.93 3.25 -29.46
N LYS A 46 10.78 3.59 -28.17
CA LYS A 46 11.88 3.58 -27.19
C LYS A 46 12.13 2.17 -26.63
N PHE A 47 11.08 1.39 -26.40
CA PHE A 47 11.16 0.21 -25.53
C PHE A 47 10.93 -1.13 -26.23
N VAL A 48 10.39 -1.17 -27.44
CA VAL A 48 10.33 -2.39 -28.25
C VAL A 48 11.67 -2.59 -28.97
N LYS A 49 12.19 -3.82 -28.97
CA LYS A 49 13.50 -4.21 -29.49
C LYS A 49 13.41 -5.50 -30.31
N ALA A 50 14.47 -5.79 -31.07
CA ALA A 50 14.60 -7.05 -31.80
C ALA A 50 14.46 -8.27 -30.86
N GLY A 51 13.79 -9.31 -31.32
CA GLY A 51 13.43 -10.49 -30.52
C GLY A 51 12.09 -10.36 -29.79
N ASP A 52 11.47 -9.18 -29.75
CA ASP A 52 10.22 -9.03 -29.03
C ASP A 52 9.04 -9.67 -29.74
N ARG A 53 8.10 -10.13 -28.90
CA ARG A 53 6.77 -10.55 -29.29
C ARG A 53 5.80 -9.57 -28.65
N VAL A 54 5.05 -8.84 -29.46
CA VAL A 54 4.20 -7.73 -29.01
C VAL A 54 2.73 -8.13 -29.03
N LEU A 55 2.05 -7.93 -27.92
CA LEU A 55 0.59 -8.02 -27.81
C LEU A 55 0.02 -6.62 -27.59
N GLU A 56 -0.75 -6.12 -28.55
CA GLU A 56 -1.44 -4.84 -28.52
C GLU A 56 -2.93 -5.09 -28.18
N LEU A 57 -3.40 -4.43 -27.13
CA LEU A 57 -4.79 -4.44 -26.66
C LEU A 57 -5.42 -3.09 -27.00
N GLY A 58 -6.41 -3.09 -27.89
CA GLY A 58 -6.96 -1.87 -28.49
C GLY A 58 -6.10 -1.38 -29.63
N GLY A 59 -6.43 -1.80 -30.86
CA GLY A 59 -5.64 -1.51 -32.04
C GLY A 59 -5.92 -0.14 -32.64
N GLY A 60 -7.03 0.50 -32.28
CA GLY A 60 -7.42 1.82 -32.78
C GLY A 60 -7.47 1.83 -34.31
N ILE A 61 -6.75 2.76 -34.95
CA ILE A 61 -6.60 2.82 -36.41
C ILE A 61 -5.36 2.06 -36.93
N GLY A 62 -4.68 1.31 -36.06
CA GLY A 62 -3.54 0.46 -36.40
C GLY A 62 -2.20 1.20 -36.45
N LEU A 63 -2.11 2.37 -35.80
CA LEU A 63 -0.91 3.21 -35.82
C LEU A 63 0.24 2.55 -35.05
N VAL A 64 0.03 2.19 -33.79
CA VAL A 64 1.08 1.63 -32.93
C VAL A 64 1.59 0.29 -33.48
N SER A 65 0.74 -0.68 -33.79
CA SER A 65 1.17 -1.93 -34.45
C SER A 65 1.88 -1.71 -35.79
N SER A 66 1.52 -0.68 -36.57
CA SER A 66 2.24 -0.34 -37.81
C SER A 66 3.62 0.26 -37.58
N LEU A 67 3.82 1.03 -36.49
CA LEU A 67 5.13 1.55 -36.11
C LEU A 67 6.02 0.47 -35.53
N VAL A 68 5.47 -0.37 -34.65
CA VAL A 68 6.15 -1.54 -34.10
C VAL A 68 6.61 -2.48 -35.21
N GLY A 69 5.77 -2.71 -36.23
CA GLY A 69 6.12 -3.53 -37.40
C GLY A 69 7.26 -3.00 -38.27
N LYS A 70 7.66 -1.74 -38.09
CA LYS A 70 8.84 -1.16 -38.75
C LYS A 70 10.14 -1.36 -37.96
N ILE A 71 10.06 -1.80 -36.71
CA ILE A 71 11.24 -2.07 -35.87
C ILE A 71 11.86 -3.38 -36.34
N GLU A 72 13.11 -3.31 -36.80
CA GLU A 72 13.81 -4.48 -37.34
C GLU A 72 13.97 -5.56 -36.26
N GLY A 73 13.58 -6.80 -36.61
CA GLY A 73 13.78 -7.98 -35.77
C GLY A 73 12.69 -8.24 -34.73
N VAL A 74 11.57 -7.50 -34.71
CA VAL A 74 10.38 -7.90 -33.93
C VAL A 74 9.85 -9.24 -34.46
N GLU A 75 9.66 -10.23 -33.59
CA GLU A 75 9.33 -11.60 -33.99
C GLU A 75 7.86 -11.81 -34.30
N LYS A 76 6.96 -11.17 -33.53
CA LYS A 76 5.52 -11.32 -33.70
C LYS A 76 4.80 -10.08 -33.19
N ILE A 77 3.73 -9.69 -33.89
CA ILE A 77 2.80 -8.64 -33.45
C ILE A 77 1.39 -9.23 -33.50
N VAL A 78 0.66 -9.17 -32.39
CA VAL A 78 -0.75 -9.52 -32.32
C VAL A 78 -1.51 -8.31 -31.79
N SER A 79 -2.43 -7.78 -32.57
CA SER A 79 -3.31 -6.66 -32.22
C SER A 79 -4.74 -7.17 -32.04
N VAL A 80 -5.36 -6.81 -30.93
CA VAL A 80 -6.75 -7.16 -30.62
C VAL A 80 -7.59 -5.89 -30.63
N GLU A 81 -8.59 -5.85 -31.51
CA GLU A 81 -9.50 -4.70 -31.66
C GLU A 81 -10.96 -5.13 -31.54
N ALA A 82 -11.73 -4.40 -30.74
CA ALA A 82 -13.12 -4.70 -30.44
C ALA A 82 -14.09 -4.05 -31.45
N HIS A 83 -13.75 -2.89 -32.01
CA HIS A 83 -14.61 -2.15 -32.93
C HIS A 83 -14.56 -2.77 -34.35
N PRO A 84 -15.63 -3.42 -34.83
CA PRO A 84 -15.63 -4.14 -36.11
C PRO A 84 -15.34 -3.23 -37.31
N GLY A 85 -15.77 -1.97 -37.24
CA GLY A 85 -15.52 -0.97 -38.29
C GLY A 85 -14.06 -0.49 -38.41
N LEU A 86 -13.19 -0.79 -37.42
CA LEU A 86 -11.77 -0.42 -37.48
C LEU A 86 -10.91 -1.51 -38.12
N LEU A 87 -11.41 -2.75 -38.24
CA LEU A 87 -10.60 -3.89 -38.66
C LEU A 87 -10.00 -3.71 -40.07
N ASP A 88 -10.79 -3.22 -41.00
CA ASP A 88 -10.29 -2.96 -42.35
C ASP A 88 -9.33 -1.76 -42.36
N VAL A 89 -9.58 -0.73 -41.54
CA VAL A 89 -8.71 0.45 -41.40
C VAL A 89 -7.35 0.03 -40.90
N ILE A 90 -7.29 -0.79 -39.84
CA ILE A 90 -6.04 -1.32 -39.28
C ILE A 90 -5.25 -2.10 -40.35
N ARG A 91 -5.91 -3.01 -41.08
CA ARG A 91 -5.27 -3.78 -42.15
C ARG A 91 -4.70 -2.87 -43.23
N GLU A 92 -5.41 -1.82 -43.59
CA GLU A 92 -4.97 -0.88 -44.60
C GLU A 92 -3.82 0.01 -44.11
N THR A 93 -3.86 0.47 -42.85
CA THR A 93 -2.73 1.16 -42.20
C THR A 93 -1.49 0.27 -42.19
N GLN A 94 -1.61 -1.00 -41.80
CA GLN A 94 -0.50 -1.97 -41.81
C GLN A 94 0.06 -2.17 -43.23
N ARG A 95 -0.83 -2.34 -44.22
CA ARG A 95 -0.46 -2.47 -45.64
C ARG A 95 0.29 -1.26 -46.17
N LEU A 96 -0.20 -0.04 -45.89
CA LEU A 96 0.45 1.22 -46.29
C LEU A 96 1.83 1.38 -45.67
N ASN A 97 2.07 0.76 -44.53
CA ASN A 97 3.33 0.82 -43.80
C ASN A 97 4.27 -0.36 -44.05
N GLY A 98 3.91 -1.27 -44.97
CA GLY A 98 4.72 -2.43 -45.31
C GLY A 98 4.75 -3.51 -44.23
N VAL A 99 3.79 -3.49 -43.30
CA VAL A 99 3.66 -4.47 -42.21
C VAL A 99 2.70 -5.56 -42.68
N SER A 100 3.23 -6.72 -43.08
CA SER A 100 2.43 -7.87 -43.54
C SER A 100 2.20 -8.93 -42.47
N ASP A 101 3.04 -8.95 -41.45
CA ASP A 101 3.16 -10.07 -40.51
C ASP A 101 2.48 -9.80 -39.16
N ALA A 102 1.82 -8.65 -39.02
CA ALA A 102 0.99 -8.33 -37.87
C ALA A 102 -0.34 -9.08 -37.94
N GLU A 103 -0.66 -9.81 -36.88
CA GLU A 103 -1.90 -10.54 -36.74
C GLU A 103 -2.97 -9.63 -36.11
N LEU A 104 -4.12 -9.47 -36.77
CA LEU A 104 -5.26 -8.70 -36.25
C LEU A 104 -6.41 -9.63 -35.84
N ARG A 105 -6.84 -9.53 -34.58
CA ARG A 105 -7.97 -10.28 -34.01
C ARG A 105 -9.12 -9.34 -33.66
N HIS A 106 -10.34 -9.78 -33.98
CA HIS A 106 -11.56 -9.05 -33.63
C HIS A 106 -12.14 -9.57 -32.32
N GLY A 107 -12.19 -8.72 -31.31
CA GLY A 107 -12.79 -9.01 -30.02
C GLY A 107 -12.30 -8.09 -28.91
N VAL A 108 -12.85 -8.25 -27.71
CA VAL A 108 -12.35 -7.62 -26.49
C VAL A 108 -11.39 -8.54 -25.77
N VAL A 109 -10.59 -7.97 -24.87
CA VAL A 109 -9.80 -8.74 -23.90
C VAL A 109 -10.38 -8.55 -22.51
N ALA A 110 -10.57 -9.65 -21.80
CA ALA A 110 -11.12 -9.68 -20.45
C ALA A 110 -10.33 -10.65 -19.56
N ASP A 111 -10.63 -10.64 -18.26
CA ASP A 111 -10.02 -11.52 -17.25
C ASP A 111 -10.29 -13.02 -17.52
N GLY A 112 -11.34 -13.36 -18.26
CA GLY A 112 -11.65 -14.74 -18.66
C GLY A 112 -12.21 -14.86 -20.06
N THR A 113 -11.92 -15.99 -20.71
CA THR A 113 -12.45 -16.29 -22.06
C THR A 113 -13.96 -16.53 -22.00
N GLY A 114 -14.68 -15.87 -22.91
CA GLY A 114 -16.11 -16.01 -23.08
C GLY A 114 -16.49 -16.10 -24.55
N GLU A 115 -17.68 -16.61 -24.86
CA GLU A 115 -18.14 -16.73 -26.26
C GLU A 115 -18.28 -15.36 -26.93
N SER A 116 -18.88 -14.40 -26.23
CA SER A 116 -18.99 -13.00 -26.65
C SER A 116 -19.37 -12.09 -25.49
N THR A 117 -19.18 -10.77 -25.65
CA THR A 117 -19.71 -9.74 -24.76
C THR A 117 -20.27 -8.57 -25.56
N VAL A 118 -21.02 -7.69 -24.88
CA VAL A 118 -21.55 -6.47 -25.49
C VAL A 118 -20.48 -5.38 -25.48
N PHE A 119 -20.27 -4.77 -26.64
CA PHE A 119 -19.38 -3.63 -26.84
C PHE A 119 -20.17 -2.45 -27.41
N TYR A 120 -19.98 -1.27 -26.84
CA TYR A 120 -20.78 -0.09 -27.15
C TYR A 120 -20.01 0.84 -28.09
N LEU A 121 -20.45 0.91 -29.35
CA LEU A 121 -19.86 1.75 -30.38
C LEU A 121 -20.25 3.21 -30.18
N ARG A 122 -19.31 4.12 -30.43
CA ARG A 122 -19.54 5.57 -30.31
C ARG A 122 -19.08 6.29 -31.56
N ASN A 123 -19.61 7.50 -31.73
CA ASN A 123 -19.30 8.35 -32.89
C ASN A 123 -17.80 8.69 -33.00
N ASP A 124 -17.14 9.00 -31.89
CA ASP A 124 -15.68 9.02 -31.86
C ASP A 124 -15.22 7.62 -31.42
N PHE A 125 -14.49 6.89 -32.27
CA PHE A 125 -14.20 5.46 -32.03
C PHE A 125 -13.41 5.22 -30.73
N TRP A 126 -12.49 6.12 -30.35
CA TRP A 126 -11.76 6.15 -29.07
C TRP A 126 -12.68 6.34 -27.85
N GLY A 127 -14.00 6.39 -28.04
CA GLY A 127 -14.95 6.39 -26.94
C GLY A 127 -15.56 5.02 -26.71
N SER A 128 -15.38 4.08 -27.65
CA SER A 128 -16.06 2.79 -27.65
C SER A 128 -15.46 1.90 -26.58
N SER A 129 -16.32 1.27 -25.79
CA SER A 129 -15.88 0.50 -24.62
C SER A 129 -16.93 -0.53 -24.21
N MET A 130 -16.63 -1.32 -23.17
CA MET A 130 -17.60 -2.23 -22.54
C MET A 130 -18.55 -1.51 -21.56
N GLU A 131 -18.35 -0.21 -21.31
CA GLU A 131 -19.08 0.55 -20.28
C GLU A 131 -20.25 1.35 -20.88
N PRO A 132 -21.51 0.93 -20.73
CA PRO A 132 -22.66 1.58 -21.37
C PRO A 132 -22.86 3.03 -20.91
N ASP A 133 -22.65 3.28 -19.62
CA ASP A 133 -22.98 4.55 -18.97
C ASP A 133 -21.83 5.58 -19.00
N SER A 134 -20.66 5.19 -19.52
CA SER A 134 -19.50 6.06 -19.60
C SER A 134 -19.74 7.28 -20.49
N ARG A 135 -20.44 7.11 -21.62
CA ARG A 135 -20.84 8.15 -22.59
C ARG A 135 -22.10 7.69 -23.35
N PRO A 136 -22.79 8.55 -24.12
CA PRO A 136 -23.83 8.10 -25.07
C PRO A 136 -23.25 7.21 -26.17
N TYR A 137 -23.87 6.07 -26.49
CA TYR A 137 -23.46 5.16 -27.58
C TYR A 137 -24.40 5.27 -28.78
N THR A 138 -23.90 4.90 -29.95
CA THR A 138 -24.67 4.85 -31.21
C THR A 138 -25.24 3.46 -31.46
N GLU A 139 -24.48 2.42 -31.13
CA GLU A 139 -24.83 1.03 -31.37
C GLU A 139 -24.23 0.13 -30.28
N ALA A 140 -24.91 -0.97 -29.95
CA ALA A 140 -24.36 -2.02 -29.10
C ALA A 140 -24.20 -3.28 -29.95
N VAL A 141 -22.98 -3.80 -30.02
CA VAL A 141 -22.63 -4.97 -30.84
C VAL A 141 -22.15 -6.11 -29.96
N SER A 142 -22.35 -7.36 -30.41
CA SER A 142 -21.77 -8.53 -29.76
C SER A 142 -20.44 -8.87 -30.41
N VAL A 143 -19.38 -8.96 -29.61
CA VAL A 143 -18.02 -9.20 -30.09
C VAL A 143 -17.37 -10.37 -29.32
N PRO A 144 -16.46 -11.14 -29.95
CA PRO A 144 -15.73 -12.20 -29.26
C PRO A 144 -14.99 -11.70 -28.01
N CYS A 145 -14.83 -12.55 -27.01
CA CYS A 145 -14.14 -12.21 -25.76
C CYS A 145 -12.94 -13.13 -25.53
N PHE A 146 -11.74 -12.58 -25.58
CA PHE A 146 -10.50 -13.32 -25.34
C PHE A 146 -10.06 -13.14 -23.88
N GLY A 147 -9.73 -14.24 -23.20
CA GLY A 147 -9.07 -14.20 -21.91
C GLY A 147 -7.63 -13.73 -22.05
N LEU A 148 -7.21 -12.79 -21.20
CA LEU A 148 -5.84 -12.25 -21.22
C LEU A 148 -4.78 -13.36 -21.05
N ASP A 149 -4.97 -14.28 -20.10
CA ASP A 149 -4.01 -15.35 -19.84
C ASP A 149 -3.92 -16.36 -21.00
N ASP A 150 -5.02 -16.62 -21.69
CA ASP A 150 -5.01 -17.47 -22.89
C ASP A 150 -4.21 -16.80 -24.01
N LEU A 151 -4.38 -15.49 -24.22
CA LEU A 151 -3.58 -14.72 -25.16
C LEU A 151 -2.10 -14.70 -24.77
N ILE A 152 -1.78 -14.56 -23.49
CA ILE A 152 -0.39 -14.59 -23.01
C ILE A 152 0.24 -15.97 -23.25
N ALA A 153 -0.47 -17.05 -22.93
CA ALA A 153 0.01 -18.42 -23.13
C ALA A 153 0.25 -18.74 -24.62
N GLU A 154 -0.61 -18.23 -25.49
CA GLU A 154 -0.54 -18.43 -26.93
C GLU A 154 0.51 -17.54 -27.60
N VAL A 155 0.42 -16.23 -27.38
CA VAL A 155 1.27 -15.23 -28.03
C VAL A 155 2.67 -15.24 -27.43
N LYS A 156 2.80 -15.54 -26.13
CA LYS A 156 4.03 -15.44 -25.34
C LYS A 156 4.69 -14.06 -25.52
N PRO A 157 3.96 -12.97 -25.24
CA PRO A 157 4.48 -11.63 -25.47
C PRO A 157 5.63 -11.32 -24.51
N SER A 158 6.66 -10.66 -25.02
CA SER A 158 7.65 -9.97 -24.19
C SER A 158 7.25 -8.52 -23.92
N VAL A 159 6.41 -7.92 -24.78
CA VAL A 159 5.88 -6.56 -24.61
C VAL A 159 4.36 -6.56 -24.75
N ILE A 160 3.67 -5.90 -23.82
CA ILE A 160 2.24 -5.60 -23.92
C ILE A 160 2.08 -4.09 -24.13
N ILE A 161 1.25 -3.70 -25.08
CA ILE A 161 0.78 -2.32 -25.29
C ILE A 161 -0.72 -2.31 -25.10
N SER A 162 -1.27 -1.41 -24.28
CA SER A 162 -2.69 -1.42 -23.95
C SER A 162 -3.28 -0.01 -23.91
N ASP A 163 -4.27 0.23 -24.76
CA ASP A 163 -5.19 1.35 -24.69
C ASP A 163 -6.61 0.84 -25.00
N ILE A 164 -7.37 0.55 -23.94
CA ILE A 164 -8.69 -0.07 -24.05
C ILE A 164 -9.79 0.75 -23.37
N GLU A 165 -9.56 2.06 -23.24
CA GLU A 165 -10.57 3.07 -22.85
C GLU A 165 -11.38 2.70 -21.59
N GLY A 166 -10.67 2.32 -20.52
CA GLY A 166 -11.22 1.99 -19.20
C GLY A 166 -11.30 0.49 -18.89
N GLY A 167 -11.12 -0.38 -19.89
CA GLY A 167 -11.10 -1.84 -19.71
C GLY A 167 -9.90 -2.37 -18.91
N GLU A 168 -8.90 -1.53 -18.62
CA GLU A 168 -7.71 -1.90 -17.86
C GLU A 168 -8.01 -2.17 -16.38
N LEU A 169 -9.10 -1.60 -15.83
CA LEU A 169 -9.45 -1.77 -14.42
C LEU A 169 -9.82 -3.23 -14.14
N GLY A 170 -8.97 -3.90 -13.34
CA GLY A 170 -9.18 -5.28 -12.91
C GLY A 170 -8.71 -6.34 -13.91
N LEU A 171 -8.41 -5.97 -15.16
CA LEU A 171 -7.98 -6.91 -16.20
C LEU A 171 -6.69 -7.67 -15.83
N PHE A 172 -5.76 -7.00 -15.16
CA PHE A 172 -4.44 -7.55 -14.84
C PHE A 172 -4.35 -8.19 -13.44
N ASN A 173 -5.42 -8.14 -12.64
CA ASN A 173 -5.37 -8.54 -11.22
C ASN A 173 -5.06 -10.02 -11.00
N HIS A 174 -5.39 -10.88 -11.96
CA HIS A 174 -5.26 -12.33 -11.85
C HIS A 174 -4.24 -12.93 -12.82
N SER A 175 -3.66 -12.12 -13.71
CA SER A 175 -2.69 -12.57 -14.70
C SER A 175 -1.28 -12.65 -14.11
N SER A 176 -0.53 -13.68 -14.47
CA SER A 176 0.89 -13.79 -14.11
C SER A 176 1.80 -12.87 -14.94
N LEU A 177 1.33 -12.46 -16.12
CA LEU A 177 2.12 -11.77 -17.16
C LEU A 177 3.47 -12.46 -17.42
N GLU A 178 3.54 -13.79 -17.31
CA GLU A 178 4.79 -14.53 -17.44
C GLU A 178 5.48 -14.25 -18.80
N GLY A 179 6.80 -14.05 -18.77
CA GLY A 179 7.59 -13.72 -19.97
C GLY A 179 7.52 -12.26 -20.44
N VAL A 180 6.53 -11.48 -19.96
CA VAL A 180 6.44 -10.05 -20.27
C VAL A 180 7.53 -9.28 -19.52
N ARG A 181 8.35 -8.53 -20.27
CA ARG A 181 9.41 -7.65 -19.76
C ARG A 181 9.01 -6.19 -19.70
N THR A 182 8.08 -5.76 -20.57
CA THR A 182 7.64 -4.36 -20.65
C THR A 182 6.14 -4.30 -20.86
N VAL A 183 5.48 -3.41 -20.12
CA VAL A 183 4.10 -3.01 -20.35
C VAL A 183 4.07 -1.51 -20.66
N ILE A 184 3.40 -1.14 -21.75
CA ILE A 184 3.10 0.24 -22.12
C ILE A 184 1.58 0.36 -22.03
N ILE A 185 1.06 1.19 -21.14
CA ILE A 185 -0.38 1.22 -20.85
C ILE A 185 -0.90 2.64 -20.70
N GLU A 186 -1.96 2.99 -21.42
CA GLU A 186 -2.74 4.20 -21.14
C GLU A 186 -3.76 3.92 -20.04
N THR A 187 -3.86 4.85 -19.10
CA THR A 187 -4.82 4.79 -17.98
C THR A 187 -5.88 5.87 -18.12
N HIS A 188 -7.12 5.52 -17.76
CA HIS A 188 -8.29 6.38 -17.92
C HIS A 188 -8.92 6.79 -16.58
N PRO A 189 -8.22 7.58 -15.72
CA PRO A 189 -8.73 8.00 -14.41
C PRO A 189 -10.02 8.83 -14.48
N ARG A 190 -10.43 9.32 -15.65
CA ARG A 190 -11.73 9.97 -15.84
C ARG A 190 -12.90 9.00 -15.81
N LEU A 191 -12.67 7.71 -16.08
CA LEU A 191 -13.69 6.67 -16.12
C LEU A 191 -13.85 5.99 -14.75
N TYR A 192 -12.73 5.60 -14.12
CA TYR A 192 -12.74 4.86 -12.84
C TYR A 192 -12.10 5.61 -11.66
N GLY A 193 -11.72 6.87 -11.84
CA GLY A 193 -11.12 7.70 -10.79
C GLY A 193 -9.62 7.47 -10.58
N ARG A 194 -8.99 8.38 -9.81
CA ARG A 194 -7.56 8.27 -9.45
C ARG A 194 -7.24 7.04 -8.59
N GLN A 195 -8.22 6.50 -7.87
CA GLN A 195 -8.01 5.27 -7.12
C GLN A 195 -7.90 4.07 -8.06
N GLY A 196 -8.79 3.95 -9.06
CA GLY A 196 -8.68 2.87 -10.05
C GLY A 196 -7.37 2.91 -10.84
N GLU A 197 -6.83 4.11 -11.14
CA GLU A 197 -5.51 4.26 -11.77
C GLU A 197 -4.40 3.67 -10.88
N LYS A 198 -4.43 3.97 -9.57
CA LYS A 198 -3.50 3.39 -8.61
C LYS A 198 -3.66 1.88 -8.49
N ASP A 199 -4.89 1.37 -8.53
CA ASP A 199 -5.17 -0.06 -8.43
C ASP A 199 -4.61 -0.82 -9.65
N VAL A 200 -4.77 -0.25 -10.85
CA VAL A 200 -4.16 -0.77 -12.09
C VAL A 200 -2.63 -0.78 -11.96
N LEU A 201 -2.00 0.33 -11.61
CA LEU A 201 -0.54 0.38 -11.48
C LEU A 201 -0.01 -0.56 -10.38
N LYS A 202 -0.76 -0.68 -9.27
CA LYS A 202 -0.43 -1.58 -8.17
C LYS A 202 -0.44 -3.04 -8.62
N SER A 203 -1.37 -3.44 -9.49
CA SER A 203 -1.41 -4.82 -10.01
C SER A 203 -0.08 -5.21 -10.67
N PHE A 204 0.53 -4.32 -11.46
CA PHE A 204 1.82 -4.57 -12.08
C PHE A 204 2.98 -4.57 -11.07
N ILE A 205 2.96 -3.67 -10.09
CA ILE A 205 3.99 -3.64 -9.03
C ILE A 205 3.98 -4.95 -8.24
N ASP A 206 2.80 -5.46 -7.91
CA ASP A 206 2.64 -6.75 -7.22
C ASP A 206 3.15 -7.92 -8.08
N LEU A 207 3.13 -7.79 -9.42
CA LEU A 207 3.69 -8.73 -10.40
C LEU A 207 5.19 -8.51 -10.71
N GLY A 208 5.86 -7.68 -9.90
CA GLY A 208 7.31 -7.44 -9.98
C GLY A 208 7.74 -6.45 -11.06
N PHE A 209 6.82 -5.64 -11.59
CA PHE A 209 7.18 -4.54 -12.48
C PHE A 209 7.55 -3.27 -11.70
N VAL A 210 8.42 -2.45 -12.30
CA VAL A 210 8.76 -1.11 -11.82
C VAL A 210 8.37 -0.08 -12.87
N VAL A 211 7.86 1.07 -12.44
CA VAL A 211 7.53 2.18 -13.34
C VAL A 211 8.82 2.83 -13.84
N ASP A 212 8.92 3.07 -15.15
CA ASP A 212 10.02 3.82 -15.76
C ASP A 212 9.94 5.29 -15.36
N GLN A 213 10.90 5.76 -14.56
CA GLN A 213 10.90 7.13 -14.04
C GLN A 213 11.32 8.16 -15.10
N ASP A 214 11.97 7.72 -16.17
CA ASP A 214 12.47 8.58 -17.24
C ASP A 214 11.42 8.81 -18.35
N HIS A 215 10.23 8.22 -18.19
CA HIS A 215 9.10 8.36 -19.12
C HIS A 215 7.91 9.03 -18.41
N LEU A 216 7.96 10.36 -18.26
CA LEU A 216 6.87 11.19 -17.74
C LEU A 216 6.81 12.49 -18.55
N PRO A 217 5.77 12.71 -19.40
CA PRO A 217 4.43 13.01 -18.87
C PRO A 217 3.24 12.42 -19.67
N GLY A 218 2.11 12.13 -19.00
CA GLY A 218 0.85 11.79 -19.66
C GLY A 218 -0.05 10.84 -18.86
N THR A 219 -1.02 10.25 -19.55
CA THR A 219 -1.87 9.12 -19.09
C THR A 219 -1.24 7.76 -19.42
N VAL A 220 -0.14 7.76 -20.18
CA VAL A 220 0.63 6.59 -20.60
C VAL A 220 1.75 6.28 -19.60
N TRP A 221 1.78 5.04 -19.15
CA TRP A 221 2.78 4.51 -18.24
C TRP A 221 3.61 3.44 -18.92
N VAL A 222 4.92 3.45 -18.65
CA VAL A 222 5.82 2.36 -19.04
C VAL A 222 6.29 1.65 -17.79
N LEU A 223 6.14 0.33 -17.77
CA LEU A 223 6.53 -0.52 -16.67
C LEU A 223 7.48 -1.61 -17.17
N HIS A 224 8.52 -1.89 -16.38
CA HIS A 224 9.54 -2.89 -16.70
C HIS A 224 9.60 -3.97 -15.64
N ARG A 225 9.67 -5.22 -16.08
CA ARG A 225 10.10 -6.31 -15.22
C ARG A 225 11.62 -6.42 -15.37
N PRO A 226 12.41 -6.11 -14.33
CA PRO A 226 13.86 -6.17 -14.43
C PRO A 226 14.31 -7.58 -14.80
N GLU A 227 15.18 -7.71 -15.83
CA GLU A 227 15.81 -8.99 -16.19
C GLU A 227 16.73 -9.42 -15.02
N LEU A 228 16.27 -10.37 -14.20
CA LEU A 228 17.05 -10.99 -13.13
C LEU A 228 17.83 -12.23 -13.62
N SER A 229 17.83 -12.51 -14.93
CA SER A 229 18.50 -13.70 -15.49
C SER A 229 20.01 -13.50 -15.61
N GLY A 230 20.79 -14.16 -14.76
CA GLY A 230 22.25 -14.29 -14.91
C GLY A 230 23.05 -14.07 -13.63
N LEU A 231 22.43 -13.52 -12.60
CA LEU A 231 22.93 -13.60 -11.23
C LEU A 231 22.06 -14.66 -10.56
N GLU A 232 22.64 -15.76 -10.07
CA GLU A 232 22.00 -16.41 -8.93
C GLU A 232 21.71 -15.29 -7.94
N ALA A 233 20.44 -15.07 -7.58
CA ALA A 233 20.12 -14.15 -6.50
C ALA A 233 21.06 -14.55 -5.36
N PRO A 234 21.95 -13.66 -4.89
CA PRO A 234 22.95 -14.04 -3.91
C PRO A 234 22.17 -14.73 -2.80
N LYS A 235 22.44 -16.03 -2.58
CA LYS A 235 21.70 -16.80 -1.59
C LYS A 235 21.79 -16.00 -0.30
N VAL A 236 20.68 -15.40 0.10
CA VAL A 236 20.66 -14.55 1.27
C VAL A 236 20.90 -15.49 2.43
N ARG A 237 22.11 -15.40 2.97
CA ARG A 237 22.49 -16.21 4.10
C ARG A 237 21.87 -15.56 5.32
N LEU A 238 20.72 -16.08 5.75
CA LEU A 238 20.12 -15.69 7.00
C LEU A 238 21.15 -15.86 8.12
N THR A 239 21.16 -14.88 9.02
CA THR A 239 21.84 -15.04 10.31
C THR A 239 21.01 -15.96 11.21
N SER A 240 21.63 -16.52 12.24
CA SER A 240 20.96 -17.49 13.12
C SER A 240 19.66 -16.92 13.73
N ALA A 241 18.63 -17.77 13.84
CA ALA A 241 17.42 -17.48 14.61
C ALA A 241 17.66 -17.48 16.13
N GLU A 242 18.77 -18.08 16.59
CA GLU A 242 19.11 -18.24 18.01
C GLU A 242 19.30 -16.91 18.73
N HIS A 243 18.83 -16.86 19.98
CA HIS A 243 18.93 -15.72 20.87
C HIS A 243 19.99 -16.01 21.94
N ASP A 244 21.22 -15.54 21.73
CA ASP A 244 22.40 -15.95 22.52
C ASP A 244 22.96 -14.83 23.42
N LYS A 245 22.41 -13.62 23.34
CA LYS A 245 22.78 -12.49 24.17
C LYS A 245 21.91 -12.42 25.43
N ALA A 246 22.56 -12.33 26.58
CA ALA A 246 21.88 -12.14 27.87
C ALA A 246 21.11 -10.81 27.97
N ASP A 247 21.57 -9.78 27.26
CA ASP A 247 20.92 -8.46 27.18
C ASP A 247 20.97 -7.97 25.72
N PRO A 248 19.97 -8.32 24.90
CA PRO A 248 19.95 -7.95 23.49
C PRO A 248 19.54 -6.48 23.28
N GLU A 249 20.12 -5.83 22.26
CA GLU A 249 19.77 -4.46 21.90
C GLU A 249 18.45 -4.43 21.11
N VAL A 250 17.41 -3.81 21.69
CA VAL A 250 16.07 -3.72 21.09
C VAL A 250 15.78 -2.27 20.69
N THR A 251 15.31 -2.07 19.47
CA THR A 251 14.94 -0.75 18.94
C THR A 251 13.49 -0.71 18.49
N ILE A 252 12.75 0.29 18.97
CA ILE A 252 11.48 0.70 18.37
C ILE A 252 11.74 1.84 17.39
N VAL A 253 11.17 1.73 16.19
CA VAL A 253 11.08 2.83 15.22
C VAL A 253 9.62 3.24 15.08
N THR A 254 9.31 4.53 15.10
CA THR A 254 7.92 4.99 14.96
C THR A 254 7.82 6.40 14.37
N CYS A 255 6.61 6.76 13.96
CA CYS A 255 6.26 8.10 13.49
C CYS A 255 5.19 8.71 14.38
N MET A 256 5.33 9.99 14.72
CA MET A 256 4.38 10.68 15.60
C MET A 256 3.95 12.03 15.00
N ARG A 257 2.69 12.38 15.26
CA ARG A 257 2.14 13.70 15.01
C ARG A 257 1.07 14.01 16.05
N ASN A 258 1.28 15.06 16.83
CA ASN A 258 0.36 15.50 17.87
C ASN A 258 -0.02 14.39 18.87
N GLU A 259 1.00 13.81 19.51
CA GLU A 259 0.91 12.68 20.46
C GLU A 259 1.55 12.99 21.83
N ALA A 260 2.03 14.22 22.06
CA ALA A 260 2.84 14.57 23.22
C ALA A 260 2.27 14.13 24.58
N PRO A 261 0.96 14.21 24.85
CA PRO A 261 0.41 13.77 26.13
C PRO A 261 0.62 12.28 26.46
N PHE A 262 0.94 11.44 25.47
CA PHE A 262 0.98 9.98 25.63
C PHE A 262 2.41 9.42 25.61
N ILE A 263 3.40 10.22 25.19
CA ILE A 263 4.77 9.76 24.93
C ILE A 263 5.48 9.28 26.20
N LEU A 264 5.34 10.00 27.32
CA LEU A 264 6.11 9.70 28.53
C LEU A 264 5.72 8.35 29.14
N GLU A 265 4.42 8.03 29.20
CA GLU A 265 3.94 6.71 29.65
C GLU A 265 4.46 5.62 28.71
N TRP A 266 4.31 5.82 27.39
CA TRP A 266 4.71 4.85 26.39
C TRP A 266 6.22 4.53 26.45
N ILE A 267 7.08 5.55 26.53
CA ILE A 267 8.53 5.38 26.70
C ILE A 267 8.85 4.64 28.01
N ALA A 268 8.26 5.09 29.12
CA ALA A 268 8.53 4.50 30.43
C ALA A 268 8.12 3.03 30.50
N TYR A 269 6.96 2.68 29.94
CA TYR A 269 6.50 1.30 29.88
C TYR A 269 7.46 0.42 29.08
N HIS A 270 7.81 0.82 27.86
CA HIS A 270 8.68 0.01 26.99
C HIS A 270 10.10 -0.13 27.55
N ARG A 271 10.63 0.91 28.21
CA ARG A 271 11.89 0.82 28.98
C ARG A 271 11.80 -0.17 30.12
N SER A 272 10.68 -0.20 30.84
CA SER A 272 10.50 -1.10 31.99
C SER A 272 10.50 -2.59 31.65
N ILE A 273 10.14 -2.94 30.41
CA ILE A 273 10.20 -4.30 29.88
C ILE A 273 11.54 -4.63 29.21
N GLY A 274 12.49 -3.68 29.19
CA GLY A 274 13.85 -3.90 28.69
C GLY A 274 14.12 -3.36 27.28
N ILE A 275 13.27 -2.49 26.72
CA ILE A 275 13.57 -1.86 25.42
C ILE A 275 14.44 -0.62 25.65
N GLN A 276 15.58 -0.55 24.98
CA GLN A 276 16.60 0.46 25.27
C GLN A 276 16.59 1.63 24.29
N ASN A 277 16.21 1.40 23.03
CA ASN A 277 16.37 2.37 21.97
C ASN A 277 15.04 2.73 21.30
N PHE A 278 14.86 4.03 21.04
CA PHE A 278 13.68 4.58 20.39
C PHE A 278 14.12 5.55 19.30
N ILE A 279 13.68 5.33 18.07
CA ILE A 279 13.84 6.25 16.96
C ILE A 279 12.47 6.79 16.60
N VAL A 280 12.28 8.09 16.77
CA VAL A 280 10.98 8.73 16.55
C VAL A 280 11.12 9.76 15.44
N PHE A 281 10.31 9.61 14.39
CA PHE A 281 10.17 10.60 13.33
C PHE A 281 8.93 11.44 13.58
N THR A 282 9.02 12.78 13.48
CA THR A 282 7.86 13.65 13.63
C THR A 282 7.42 14.30 12.32
N ASN A 283 6.11 14.51 12.20
CA ASN A 283 5.47 15.20 11.08
C ASN A 283 4.75 16.43 11.64
N ASP A 284 5.00 17.64 11.11
CA ASP A 284 4.27 18.90 11.38
C ASP A 284 3.42 18.90 12.65
N CYS A 285 4.09 19.10 13.80
CA CYS A 285 3.49 19.03 15.13
C CYS A 285 3.06 20.41 15.64
N ASP A 286 1.89 20.45 16.28
CA ASP A 286 1.27 21.67 16.82
C ASP A 286 1.18 21.63 18.35
N ASP A 287 1.26 20.44 18.96
CA ASP A 287 1.05 20.22 20.40
C ASP A 287 2.35 20.21 21.22
N GLY A 288 3.49 20.39 20.57
CA GLY A 288 4.83 20.28 21.17
C GLY A 288 5.40 18.85 21.21
N THR A 289 4.86 17.91 20.42
CA THR A 289 5.42 16.54 20.25
C THR A 289 6.88 16.56 19.87
N ASP A 290 7.25 17.34 18.86
CA ASP A 290 8.62 17.55 18.40
C ASP A 290 9.50 18.14 19.52
N VAL A 291 9.02 19.16 20.23
CA VAL A 291 9.75 19.80 21.34
C VAL A 291 9.97 18.83 22.51
N LEU A 292 8.98 17.98 22.81
CA LEU A 292 9.09 16.96 23.85
C LEU A 292 10.13 15.89 23.45
N LEU A 293 10.10 15.45 22.19
CA LEU A 293 11.03 14.46 21.67
C LEU A 293 12.45 15.00 21.53
N ASP A 294 12.63 16.26 21.15
CA ASP A 294 13.92 16.95 21.17
C ASP A 294 14.52 16.96 22.58
N ARG A 295 13.69 17.24 23.60
CA ARG A 295 14.15 17.20 25.00
C ARG A 295 14.56 15.80 25.42
N LEU A 296 13.83 14.77 25.01
CA LEU A 296 14.19 13.38 25.28
C LEU A 296 15.48 12.95 24.56
N ASP A 297 15.74 13.47 23.35
CA ASP A 297 16.96 13.23 22.60
C ASP A 297 18.18 13.90 23.27
N GLU A 298 18.03 15.16 23.72
CA GLU A 298 19.03 15.83 24.55
C GLU A 298 19.38 15.05 25.83
N MET A 299 18.40 14.32 26.38
CA MET A 299 18.58 13.46 27.55
C MET A 299 19.17 12.07 27.20
N GLY A 300 19.35 11.76 25.91
CA GLY A 300 19.86 10.48 25.43
C GLY A 300 18.86 9.32 25.56
N ILE A 301 17.56 9.61 25.68
CA ILE A 301 16.50 8.61 25.87
C ILE A 301 15.93 8.12 24.53
N VAL A 302 15.85 9.02 23.54
CA VAL A 302 15.38 8.71 22.19
C VAL A 302 16.36 9.28 21.16
N THR A 303 16.23 8.90 19.91
CA THR A 303 16.79 9.62 18.75
C THR A 303 15.61 10.24 18.01
N HIS A 304 15.56 11.57 17.95
CA HIS A 304 14.48 12.30 17.31
C HIS A 304 14.93 12.87 15.96
N LEU A 305 14.11 12.69 14.94
CA LEU A 305 14.37 13.20 13.59
C LEU A 305 13.09 13.79 12.97
N PRO A 306 13.19 14.86 12.17
CA PRO A 306 12.08 15.25 11.32
C PRO A 306 11.85 14.16 10.26
N ASN A 307 10.59 13.95 9.87
CA ASN A 307 10.29 12.95 8.86
C ASN A 307 10.86 13.35 7.47
N PRO A 308 11.63 12.47 6.81
CA PRO A 308 12.21 12.75 5.50
C PRO A 308 11.17 13.05 4.40
N ALA A 309 9.92 12.63 4.57
CA ALA A 309 8.84 12.87 3.62
C ALA A 309 8.53 14.36 3.41
N GLY A 310 8.68 15.18 4.46
CA GLY A 310 8.50 16.63 4.36
C GLY A 310 9.54 17.29 3.44
N VAL A 311 10.76 16.76 3.39
CA VAL A 311 11.83 17.24 2.50
C VAL A 311 11.64 16.71 1.07
N ALA A 312 11.10 15.49 0.94
CA ALA A 312 10.90 14.82 -0.34
C ALA A 312 9.58 15.19 -1.05
N ASP A 313 8.80 16.12 -0.50
CA ASP A 313 7.43 16.47 -0.95
C ASP A 313 6.54 15.22 -1.16
N SER A 314 6.72 14.24 -0.28
CA SER A 314 6.06 12.94 -0.36
C SER A 314 4.87 12.86 0.57
N THR A 315 3.79 12.24 0.12
CA THR A 315 2.60 11.97 0.94
C THR A 315 2.70 10.66 1.74
N TYR A 316 3.79 9.89 1.58
CA TYR A 316 4.02 8.58 2.25
C TYR A 316 4.99 8.72 3.43
N PHE A 317 4.52 9.32 4.52
CA PHE A 317 5.35 9.68 5.67
C PHE A 317 5.97 8.48 6.40
N GLN A 318 5.16 7.50 6.82
CA GLN A 318 5.67 6.35 7.59
C GLN A 318 6.52 5.39 6.74
N PRO A 319 6.13 4.98 5.51
CA PRO A 319 6.96 4.09 4.68
C PRO A 319 8.35 4.67 4.39
N LEU A 320 8.45 5.98 4.13
CA LEU A 320 9.73 6.62 3.84
C LEU A 320 10.61 6.72 5.09
N ALA A 321 10.03 7.07 6.24
CA ALA A 321 10.74 7.07 7.52
C ALA A 321 11.28 5.69 7.89
N LEU A 322 10.48 4.63 7.70
CA LEU A 322 10.93 3.26 7.93
C LEU A 322 12.06 2.87 6.97
N LYS A 323 11.94 3.17 5.68
CA LYS A 323 13.01 2.94 4.70
C LYS A 323 14.31 3.66 5.08
N TYR A 324 14.21 4.92 5.52
CA TYR A 324 15.37 5.67 6.00
C TYR A 324 15.97 5.05 7.27
N SER A 325 15.13 4.66 8.23
CA SER A 325 15.56 4.07 9.49
C SER A 325 16.38 2.80 9.31
N GLN A 326 16.05 1.98 8.30
CA GLN A 326 16.80 0.76 8.00
C GLN A 326 18.29 1.03 7.72
N GLU A 327 18.63 2.20 7.18
CA GLU A 327 20.01 2.62 6.89
C GLU A 327 20.72 3.22 8.11
N MET A 328 20.02 3.47 9.21
CA MET A 328 20.63 4.05 10.41
C MET A 328 21.55 3.03 11.12
N PRO A 329 22.75 3.45 11.58
CA PRO A 329 23.68 2.56 12.27
C PRO A 329 23.09 1.90 13.53
N LEU A 330 22.20 2.60 14.25
CA LEU A 330 21.48 2.05 15.41
C LEU A 330 20.57 0.88 14.98
N VAL A 331 19.72 1.07 13.98
CA VAL A 331 18.81 0.01 13.49
C VAL A 331 19.58 -1.20 12.94
N ARG A 332 20.68 -0.97 12.21
CA ARG A 332 21.50 -2.06 11.64
C ARG A 332 22.26 -2.88 12.70
N ARG A 333 22.63 -2.28 13.84
CA ARG A 333 23.37 -2.99 14.91
C ARG A 333 22.45 -3.66 15.93
N SER A 334 21.21 -3.20 16.06
CA SER A 334 20.26 -3.75 17.03
C SER A 334 19.96 -5.21 16.74
N ASP A 335 19.84 -5.99 17.81
CA ASP A 335 19.51 -7.40 17.77
C ASP A 335 18.06 -7.62 17.37
N TYR A 336 17.17 -6.76 17.86
CA TYR A 336 15.76 -6.76 17.50
C TYR A 336 15.27 -5.37 17.13
N VAL A 337 14.41 -5.32 16.13
CA VAL A 337 13.77 -4.09 15.67
C VAL A 337 12.27 -4.33 15.56
N MET A 338 11.47 -3.34 15.92
CA MET A 338 10.03 -3.36 15.67
C MET A 338 9.52 -1.96 15.33
N CYS A 339 8.44 -1.90 14.58
CA CYS A 339 7.66 -0.68 14.40
C CYS A 339 6.35 -0.84 15.16
N ILE A 340 6.10 0.03 16.15
CA ILE A 340 4.82 0.08 16.87
C ILE A 340 4.42 1.55 17.06
N ASP A 341 3.12 1.80 17.16
CA ASP A 341 2.55 3.13 17.33
C ASP A 341 2.50 3.51 18.82
N VAL A 342 2.36 4.81 19.13
CA VAL A 342 2.38 5.31 20.53
C VAL A 342 1.13 4.91 21.34
N ASP A 343 0.06 4.46 20.67
CA ASP A 343 -1.10 3.80 21.28
C ASP A 343 -0.96 2.28 21.40
N GLU A 344 0.21 1.71 21.11
CA GLU A 344 0.45 0.27 21.14
C GLU A 344 1.47 -0.11 22.24
N PHE A 345 1.12 -1.10 23.06
CA PHE A 345 1.89 -1.55 24.21
C PHE A 345 2.20 -3.05 24.11
N VAL A 346 3.48 -3.41 24.14
CA VAL A 346 3.93 -4.80 24.11
C VAL A 346 3.73 -5.44 25.48
N VAL A 347 2.77 -6.36 25.59
CA VAL A 347 2.44 -7.07 26.83
C VAL A 347 2.98 -8.49 26.78
N ILE A 348 4.06 -8.72 27.50
CA ILE A 348 4.71 -10.03 27.63
C ILE A 348 4.04 -10.76 28.79
N ARG A 349 3.59 -11.98 28.53
CA ARG A 349 2.76 -12.80 29.44
C ARG A 349 3.53 -13.97 30.04
N THR A 350 4.86 -13.95 29.93
CA THR A 350 5.77 -14.98 30.41
C THR A 350 6.82 -14.41 31.34
N GLY A 351 7.34 -15.27 32.22
CA GLY A 351 8.39 -14.90 33.17
C GLY A 351 7.99 -13.73 34.06
N GLU A 352 8.86 -12.73 34.16
CA GLU A 352 8.57 -11.48 34.86
C GLU A 352 7.99 -10.40 33.93
N GLY A 353 7.63 -10.71 32.69
CA GLY A 353 7.10 -9.73 31.73
C GLY A 353 8.18 -8.87 31.06
N ARG A 354 9.43 -9.36 30.99
CA ARG A 354 10.56 -8.68 30.32
C ARG A 354 10.78 -9.24 28.91
N PHE A 355 11.42 -8.45 28.05
CA PHE A 355 11.74 -8.85 26.68
C PHE A 355 12.55 -10.15 26.63
N THR A 356 13.50 -10.35 27.55
CA THR A 356 14.27 -11.60 27.67
C THR A 356 13.39 -12.81 28.01
N ASP A 357 12.35 -12.65 28.84
CA ASP A 357 11.40 -13.73 29.17
C ASP A 357 10.59 -14.16 27.93
N LEU A 358 10.30 -13.22 27.02
CA LEU A 358 9.68 -13.53 25.73
C LEU A 358 10.64 -14.34 24.85
N LEU A 359 11.90 -13.95 24.75
CA LEU A 359 12.89 -14.66 23.94
C LEU A 359 13.09 -16.10 24.44
N ASP A 360 13.23 -16.28 25.76
CA ASP A 360 13.39 -17.60 26.37
C ASP A 360 12.16 -18.50 26.14
N ALA A 361 10.96 -17.94 26.22
CA ALA A 361 9.72 -18.69 26.05
C ALA A 361 9.37 -19.00 24.58
N ALA A 362 9.70 -18.08 23.65
CA ALA A 362 9.42 -18.25 22.22
C ALA A 362 10.42 -19.21 21.55
N GLY A 363 11.65 -19.30 22.06
CA GLY A 363 12.74 -19.99 21.39
C GLY A 363 13.20 -19.25 20.13
N PRO A 364 13.99 -19.91 19.25
CA PRO A 364 14.60 -19.25 18.10
C PRO A 364 13.59 -18.74 17.08
N PHE A 365 13.68 -17.46 16.70
CA PHE A 365 12.91 -16.89 15.58
C PHE A 365 13.67 -15.80 14.81
N HIS A 366 13.33 -15.62 13.53
CA HIS A 366 13.74 -14.44 12.75
C HIS A 366 12.69 -13.33 12.82
N ALA A 367 11.41 -13.69 12.95
CA ALA A 367 10.33 -12.75 13.20
C ALA A 367 9.27 -13.31 14.16
N LEU A 368 8.66 -12.43 14.97
CA LEU A 368 7.55 -12.76 15.86
C LEU A 368 6.45 -11.70 15.70
N SER A 369 5.28 -12.11 15.20
CA SER A 369 4.13 -11.21 15.01
C SER A 369 3.20 -11.20 16.21
N MET A 370 3.08 -10.04 16.83
CA MET A 370 2.18 -9.77 17.95
C MET A 370 0.83 -9.32 17.41
N SER A 371 -0.23 -10.04 17.75
CA SER A 371 -1.59 -9.64 17.37
C SER A 371 -2.08 -8.49 18.24
N GLU A 372 -2.80 -7.55 17.62
CA GLU A 372 -3.51 -6.49 18.35
C GLU A 372 -4.61 -7.09 19.23
N LEU A 373 -4.74 -6.56 20.44
CA LEU A 373 -5.92 -6.66 21.31
C LEU A 373 -6.47 -5.25 21.48
N ASN A 374 -7.65 -4.98 20.91
CA ASN A 374 -8.22 -3.64 20.90
C ASN A 374 -8.88 -3.29 22.23
N PHE A 375 -8.50 -2.13 22.76
CA PHE A 375 -9.12 -1.51 23.91
C PHE A 375 -10.15 -0.49 23.45
N SER A 376 -11.36 -0.57 24.03
CA SER A 376 -12.43 0.39 23.78
C SER A 376 -12.17 1.67 24.57
N SER A 377 -13.01 2.68 24.35
CA SER A 377 -13.03 3.87 25.21
C SER A 377 -13.59 3.59 26.61
N GLY A 378 -14.14 2.41 26.92
CA GLY A 378 -14.60 2.02 28.26
C GLY A 378 -15.66 2.92 28.88
N GLY A 379 -16.41 3.68 28.07
CA GLY A 379 -17.34 4.71 28.57
C GLY A 379 -16.67 6.04 28.99
N HIS A 380 -15.39 6.25 28.67
CA HIS A 380 -14.68 7.50 28.91
C HIS A 380 -14.87 8.47 27.76
N TRP A 381 -15.69 9.49 28.00
CA TRP A 381 -15.87 10.57 27.03
C TRP A 381 -14.70 11.56 27.04
N LYS A 382 -14.34 12.03 28.24
CA LYS A 382 -13.44 13.18 28.41
C LYS A 382 -11.97 12.78 28.37
N PHE A 383 -11.14 13.65 27.81
CA PHE A 383 -9.70 13.57 27.93
C PHE A 383 -9.23 14.06 29.31
N GLU A 384 -8.54 13.20 30.03
CA GLU A 384 -7.89 13.49 31.30
C GLU A 384 -6.39 13.20 31.20
N ASP A 385 -5.59 13.91 32.00
CA ASP A 385 -4.14 13.71 32.06
C ASP A 385 -3.88 12.54 33.02
N GLY A 386 -3.81 11.34 32.45
CA GLY A 386 -3.78 10.07 33.14
C GLY A 386 -3.06 9.02 32.30
N TRP A 387 -2.87 7.83 32.87
CA TRP A 387 -2.22 6.73 32.18
C TRP A 387 -3.24 5.93 31.40
N ILE A 388 -3.02 5.80 30.09
CA ILE A 388 -3.95 5.07 29.22
C ILE A 388 -4.06 3.60 29.63
N THR A 389 -2.98 3.03 30.16
CA THR A 389 -2.93 1.64 30.62
C THR A 389 -3.70 1.41 31.92
N GLU A 390 -3.94 2.47 32.70
CA GLU A 390 -4.71 2.44 33.94
C GLU A 390 -6.19 2.83 33.70
N ASP A 391 -6.43 3.81 32.82
CA ASP A 391 -7.77 4.35 32.58
C ASP A 391 -8.60 3.46 31.63
N PHE A 392 -7.99 2.91 30.57
CA PHE A 392 -8.70 2.13 29.56
C PHE A 392 -8.49 0.64 29.78
N ARG A 393 -9.40 0.01 30.53
CA ARG A 393 -9.27 -1.41 30.92
C ARG A 393 -10.10 -2.35 30.07
N GLU A 394 -11.13 -1.82 29.41
CA GLU A 394 -12.05 -2.61 28.62
C GLU A 394 -11.45 -2.93 27.24
N HIS A 395 -11.39 -4.21 26.90
CA HIS A 395 -10.94 -4.70 25.61
C HIS A 395 -11.86 -5.77 25.03
N GLU A 396 -11.69 -6.05 23.75
CA GLU A 396 -12.40 -7.13 23.07
C GLU A 396 -12.00 -8.53 23.58
N THR A 397 -12.84 -9.55 23.40
CA THR A 397 -12.47 -10.92 23.79
C THR A 397 -11.15 -11.38 23.12
N PRO A 398 -10.20 -11.99 23.86
CA PRO A 398 -9.00 -12.61 23.29
C PRO A 398 -9.31 -13.95 22.60
N ALA A 399 -10.51 -14.51 22.82
CA ALA A 399 -10.99 -15.75 22.20
C ALA A 399 -12.22 -15.47 21.29
N PRO A 400 -12.05 -14.75 20.17
CA PRO A 400 -13.15 -14.43 19.28
C PRO A 400 -13.64 -15.66 18.49
N GLY A 401 -14.88 -15.60 18.02
CA GLY A 401 -15.36 -16.49 16.96
C GLY A 401 -14.68 -16.20 15.61
N HIS A 402 -14.78 -17.15 14.67
CA HIS A 402 -14.12 -17.10 13.35
C HIS A 402 -14.26 -15.74 12.62
N TRP A 403 -15.48 -15.16 12.61
CA TRP A 403 -15.77 -13.92 11.88
C TRP A 403 -15.12 -12.66 12.46
N GLN A 404 -14.67 -12.70 13.71
CA GLN A 404 -14.01 -11.56 14.41
C GLN A 404 -12.54 -11.86 14.74
N ALA A 405 -12.02 -13.00 14.26
CA ALA A 405 -10.73 -13.53 14.64
C ALA A 405 -9.54 -12.76 14.05
N ARG A 406 -9.77 -11.97 12.99
CA ARG A 406 -8.68 -11.29 12.28
C ARG A 406 -8.35 -9.93 12.90
N ARG A 407 -7.09 -9.69 13.25
CA ARG A 407 -6.59 -8.39 13.73
C ARG A 407 -5.25 -8.02 13.13
N GLY A 408 -4.96 -6.72 13.12
CA GLY A 408 -3.66 -6.19 12.72
C GLY A 408 -2.55 -6.76 13.59
N VAL A 409 -1.33 -6.73 13.06
CA VAL A 409 -0.14 -7.23 13.76
C VAL A 409 0.97 -6.21 13.70
N LYS A 410 1.87 -6.27 14.68
CA LYS A 410 3.19 -5.67 14.62
C LYS A 410 4.22 -6.76 14.82
N THR A 411 5.36 -6.66 14.14
CA THR A 411 6.32 -7.76 14.06
C THR A 411 7.66 -7.33 14.65
N ILE A 412 8.15 -8.11 15.61
CA ILE A 412 9.52 -8.06 16.10
C ILE A 412 10.38 -8.80 15.08
N VAL A 413 11.43 -8.16 14.57
CA VAL A 413 12.38 -8.78 13.63
C VAL A 413 13.75 -8.90 14.28
N LYS A 414 14.38 -10.07 14.16
CA LYS A 414 15.73 -10.33 14.62
C LYS A 414 16.73 -10.00 13.53
N GLY A 415 17.57 -9.00 13.76
CA GLY A 415 18.66 -8.59 12.88
C GLY A 415 18.19 -8.10 11.50
N MET A 416 18.54 -6.86 11.16
CA MET A 416 18.06 -6.23 9.93
C MET A 416 18.59 -6.86 8.63
N SER A 417 19.65 -7.68 8.70
CA SER A 417 20.16 -8.42 7.54
C SER A 417 19.25 -9.56 7.08
N ASN A 418 18.27 -9.97 7.90
CA ASN A 418 17.37 -11.08 7.59
C ASN A 418 16.10 -10.63 6.85
N VAL A 419 15.87 -9.32 6.73
CA VAL A 419 14.64 -8.75 6.13
C VAL A 419 14.99 -7.80 4.99
N ALA A 420 14.21 -7.83 3.91
CA ALA A 420 14.41 -6.99 2.74
C ALA A 420 13.94 -5.54 2.99
N ALA A 421 12.80 -5.38 3.66
CA ALA A 421 12.27 -4.07 4.02
C ALA A 421 11.51 -4.11 5.34
N LEU A 422 11.70 -3.08 6.16
CA LEU A 422 10.93 -2.84 7.39
C LEU A 422 9.62 -2.16 7.02
N GLN A 423 8.50 -2.61 7.58
CA GLN A 423 7.20 -1.96 7.40
C GLN A 423 6.43 -1.91 8.71
N ALA A 424 5.36 -1.10 8.73
CA ALA A 424 4.57 -0.82 9.92
C ALA A 424 3.95 -2.07 10.55
N HIS A 425 3.52 -3.06 9.76
CA HIS A 425 2.87 -4.27 10.29
C HIS A 425 3.80 -5.49 10.29
N ARG A 426 4.43 -5.74 9.15
CA ARG A 426 5.24 -6.94 8.89
C ARG A 426 6.35 -6.65 7.88
N PRO A 427 7.56 -7.19 8.05
CA PRO A 427 8.64 -6.97 7.10
C PRO A 427 8.33 -7.61 5.74
N PHE A 428 8.97 -7.11 4.68
CA PHE A 428 9.19 -7.89 3.48
C PHE A 428 10.44 -8.74 3.64
N LEU A 429 10.36 -9.99 3.18
CA LEU A 429 11.44 -10.97 3.29
C LEU A 429 12.23 -11.04 1.99
N HIS A 430 13.48 -11.50 2.08
CA HIS A 430 14.26 -11.84 0.90
C HIS A 430 13.68 -13.10 0.23
N GLN A 431 13.56 -13.08 -1.09
CA GLN A 431 13.14 -14.28 -1.84
C GLN A 431 14.15 -15.41 -1.66
N GLY A 432 13.68 -16.66 -1.67
CA GLY A 432 14.55 -17.84 -1.54
C GLY A 432 14.94 -18.18 -0.09
N THR A 433 14.28 -17.56 0.90
CA THR A 433 14.51 -17.80 2.34
C THR A 433 13.38 -18.60 3.00
N GLU A 434 12.41 -19.07 2.22
CA GLU A 434 11.11 -19.60 2.68
C GLU A 434 11.24 -20.83 3.58
N ASP A 435 12.28 -21.65 3.36
CA ASP A 435 12.51 -22.88 4.11
C ASP A 435 13.30 -22.66 5.42
N ASP A 436 14.07 -21.58 5.50
CA ASP A 436 15.00 -21.32 6.61
C ASP A 436 14.49 -20.21 7.55
N PHE A 437 13.56 -19.37 7.09
CA PHE A 437 13.05 -18.24 7.86
C PHE A 437 11.96 -18.65 8.87
N VAL A 438 12.36 -18.80 10.13
CA VAL A 438 11.45 -19.02 11.27
C VAL A 438 10.63 -17.76 11.61
N TRP A 439 9.32 -17.81 11.41
CA TRP A 439 8.38 -16.75 11.79
C TRP A 439 7.29 -17.30 12.72
N LEU A 440 7.18 -16.74 13.91
CA LEU A 440 6.22 -17.15 14.95
C LEU A 440 5.08 -16.14 15.12
N ASP A 441 3.94 -16.59 15.65
CA ASP A 441 2.90 -15.72 16.20
C ASP A 441 3.14 -15.40 17.68
N GLY A 442 2.25 -14.59 18.28
CA GLY A 442 2.31 -14.20 19.69
C GLY A 442 2.17 -15.34 20.72
N SER A 443 1.93 -16.57 20.27
CA SER A 443 1.93 -17.78 21.10
C SER A 443 3.13 -18.69 20.82
N GLY A 444 4.09 -18.26 19.99
CA GLY A 444 5.25 -19.05 19.61
C GLY A 444 4.95 -20.12 18.57
N ARG A 445 3.81 -20.06 17.88
CA ARG A 445 3.44 -21.04 16.85
C ARG A 445 3.99 -20.60 15.49
N PRO A 446 4.59 -21.50 14.69
CA PRO A 446 5.02 -21.16 13.34
C PRO A 446 3.87 -20.68 12.46
N LEU A 447 4.09 -19.58 11.73
CA LEU A 447 3.15 -19.06 10.74
C LEU A 447 3.33 -19.76 9.39
N SER A 448 2.23 -19.91 8.65
CA SER A 448 2.26 -20.57 7.34
C SER A 448 2.96 -19.70 6.29
N LYS A 449 3.57 -20.37 5.29
CA LYS A 449 4.22 -19.70 4.15
C LYS A 449 3.25 -18.83 3.33
N ASP A 450 1.97 -19.24 3.28
CA ASP A 450 0.91 -18.44 2.64
C ASP A 450 0.77 -17.07 3.29
N PHE A 451 0.82 -17.03 4.62
CA PHE A 451 0.81 -15.76 5.34
C PHE A 451 2.14 -15.02 5.13
N THR A 452 3.30 -15.66 5.29
CA THR A 452 4.59 -14.98 5.35
C THR A 452 5.15 -14.51 4.01
N TYR A 453 4.88 -15.21 2.89
CA TYR A 453 5.41 -14.88 1.55
C TYR A 453 4.35 -14.63 0.48
N ALA A 454 3.21 -15.33 0.49
CA ALA A 454 2.24 -15.27 -0.63
C ALA A 454 1.15 -14.19 -0.47
N ASN A 455 0.89 -13.73 0.76
CA ASN A 455 -0.26 -12.87 1.05
C ASN A 455 0.11 -11.70 1.97
N PRO A 456 0.25 -10.46 1.46
CA PRO A 456 0.70 -9.30 2.22
C PRO A 456 -0.40 -8.69 3.11
N GLN A 457 -1.30 -9.50 3.65
CA GLN A 457 -2.33 -9.00 4.56
C GLN A 457 -1.71 -8.52 5.89
N ASN A 458 -2.20 -7.36 6.37
CA ASN A 458 -1.70 -6.68 7.58
C ASN A 458 -2.08 -7.35 8.91
N GLY A 459 -2.84 -8.45 8.89
CA GLY A 459 -3.39 -9.04 10.10
C GLY A 459 -3.42 -10.55 10.08
N LEU A 460 -3.52 -11.20 11.23
CA LEU A 460 -3.56 -12.66 11.38
C LEU A 460 -4.79 -13.12 12.17
N ASP A 461 -5.06 -14.42 12.13
CA ASP A 461 -6.07 -15.05 12.98
C ASP A 461 -5.54 -15.16 14.41
N ARG A 462 -6.06 -14.30 15.30
CA ARG A 462 -5.56 -14.15 16.67
C ARG A 462 -6.02 -15.23 17.64
N ARG A 463 -6.82 -16.21 17.19
CA ARG A 463 -7.36 -17.24 18.09
C ARG A 463 -6.23 -18.07 18.69
N GLY A 464 -6.11 -18.01 20.02
CA GLY A 464 -5.01 -18.64 20.76
C GLY A 464 -3.63 -18.08 20.39
N GLY A 465 -3.56 -16.84 19.88
CA GLY A 465 -2.33 -16.17 19.43
C GLY A 465 -1.73 -15.18 20.43
N TYR A 466 -2.09 -15.29 21.72
CA TYR A 466 -1.69 -14.35 22.78
C TYR A 466 -0.94 -15.01 23.93
N GLU A 467 -0.52 -16.29 23.86
CA GLU A 467 0.01 -17.01 25.03
C GLU A 467 1.33 -16.43 25.57
N LEU A 468 2.23 -15.97 24.68
CA LEU A 468 3.53 -15.42 25.08
C LEU A 468 3.52 -13.89 25.11
N VAL A 469 2.93 -13.27 24.09
CA VAL A 469 2.91 -11.81 23.93
C VAL A 469 1.64 -11.35 23.22
N CYS A 470 1.16 -10.18 23.63
CA CYS A 470 0.03 -9.48 23.08
C CYS A 470 0.41 -8.03 22.78
N LEU A 471 -0.19 -7.42 21.76
CA LEU A 471 -0.08 -5.99 21.51
C LEU A 471 -1.37 -5.29 21.95
N ASN A 472 -1.37 -4.70 23.14
CA ASN A 472 -2.50 -3.89 23.58
C ASN A 472 -2.57 -2.63 22.71
N HIS A 473 -3.71 -2.41 22.04
CA HIS A 473 -3.88 -1.29 21.11
C HIS A 473 -5.01 -0.38 21.59
N TYR A 474 -4.63 0.80 22.09
CA TYR A 474 -5.50 1.87 22.61
C TYR A 474 -5.87 2.86 21.51
N ALA A 475 -6.41 2.36 20.40
CA ALA A 475 -6.59 3.14 19.16
C ALA A 475 -7.51 4.37 19.36
N LEU A 476 -8.45 4.24 20.29
CA LEU A 476 -9.52 5.22 20.56
C LEU A 476 -9.19 6.09 21.76
N ARG A 477 -8.65 5.51 22.85
CA ARG A 477 -8.48 6.20 24.16
C ARG A 477 -9.83 6.77 24.60
N SER A 478 -9.89 8.00 25.12
CA SER A 478 -11.16 8.69 25.35
C SER A 478 -11.79 9.15 24.03
N VAL A 479 -13.10 9.37 24.03
CA VAL A 479 -13.79 9.90 22.83
C VAL A 479 -13.17 11.23 22.40
N GLU A 480 -12.91 12.16 23.32
CA GLU A 480 -12.28 13.45 23.00
C GLU A 480 -10.89 13.28 22.36
N SER A 481 -10.06 12.34 22.83
CA SER A 481 -8.77 12.04 22.20
C SER A 481 -8.92 11.43 20.81
N TYR A 482 -9.91 10.55 20.60
CA TYR A 482 -10.24 10.03 19.28
C TYR A 482 -10.65 11.14 18.30
N LEU A 483 -11.43 12.14 18.76
CA LEU A 483 -11.83 13.27 17.92
C LEU A 483 -10.64 14.15 17.50
N VAL A 484 -9.68 14.39 18.40
CA VAL A 484 -8.42 15.07 18.05
C VAL A 484 -7.61 14.25 17.03
N LYS A 485 -7.58 12.91 17.18
CA LYS A 485 -6.96 11.99 16.20
C LYS A 485 -7.66 12.05 14.84
N GLN A 486 -8.98 12.25 14.78
CA GLN A 486 -9.69 12.46 13.51
C GLN A 486 -9.34 13.79 12.85
N ASP A 487 -9.28 14.85 13.63
CA ASP A 487 -9.04 16.21 13.15
C ASP A 487 -7.63 16.37 12.56
N ARG A 488 -6.59 15.80 13.19
CA ARG A 488 -5.21 15.86 12.67
C ARG A 488 -5.00 15.07 11.37
N GLY A 489 -5.86 14.10 11.07
CA GLY A 489 -5.76 13.17 9.94
C GLY A 489 -4.82 11.97 10.16
N CYS A 490 -4.73 11.09 9.16
CA CYS A 490 -3.90 9.88 9.20
C CYS A 490 -2.40 10.23 9.15
N VAL A 491 -1.59 9.56 10.00
CA VAL A 491 -0.11 9.70 10.05
C VAL A 491 0.56 8.95 8.90
N VAL A 492 -0.13 7.97 8.31
CA VAL A 492 0.36 7.14 7.19
C VAL A 492 0.22 7.87 5.85
N THR A 493 -0.94 8.52 5.62
CA THR A 493 -1.32 9.19 4.37
C THR A 493 -2.05 10.51 4.66
N GLN A 494 -1.62 11.61 4.05
CA GLN A 494 -2.27 12.91 4.23
C GLN A 494 -3.63 12.96 3.52
N GLY A 495 -4.72 13.29 4.25
CA GLY A 495 -6.06 13.52 3.70
C GLY A 495 -7.10 12.43 3.95
N ASP A 496 -6.69 11.25 4.42
CA ASP A 496 -7.62 10.18 4.82
C ASP A 496 -8.28 10.48 6.17
N ARG A 497 -9.60 10.34 6.25
CA ARG A 497 -10.40 10.44 7.48
C ARG A 497 -10.96 9.07 7.84
N TYR A 498 -10.96 8.74 9.13
CA TYR A 498 -11.52 7.47 9.56
C TYR A 498 -13.06 7.56 9.54
N ASN A 499 -13.69 6.54 8.97
CA ASN A 499 -15.15 6.46 8.92
C ASN A 499 -15.72 5.84 10.21
N ASN A 500 -17.04 5.89 10.40
CA ASN A 500 -17.72 5.30 11.56
C ASN A 500 -17.42 3.80 11.73
N HIS A 501 -17.03 3.11 10.65
CA HIS A 501 -16.61 1.72 10.69
C HIS A 501 -15.33 1.53 11.52
N TYR A 502 -14.37 2.45 11.44
CA TYR A 502 -13.14 2.39 12.26
C TYR A 502 -13.45 2.39 13.76
N TYR A 503 -14.25 3.35 14.23
CA TYR A 503 -14.66 3.43 15.63
C TYR A 503 -15.39 2.15 16.06
N ARG A 504 -16.31 1.65 15.24
CA ARG A 504 -17.09 0.44 15.53
C ARG A 504 -16.23 -0.80 15.70
N VAL A 505 -15.24 -1.03 14.83
CA VAL A 505 -14.39 -2.22 14.90
C VAL A 505 -13.41 -2.15 16.08
N ARG A 506 -13.04 -0.94 16.52
CA ARG A 506 -12.15 -0.73 17.67
C ARG A 506 -12.90 -0.59 19.02
N SER A 507 -14.23 -0.47 19.01
CA SER A 507 -15.07 -0.30 20.22
C SER A 507 -15.83 -1.56 20.67
N ILE A 508 -15.40 -2.76 20.27
CA ILE A 508 -16.15 -3.99 20.56
C ILE A 508 -16.28 -4.26 22.06
N GLY A 509 -15.22 -4.03 22.84
CA GLY A 509 -15.22 -4.12 24.31
C GLY A 509 -15.69 -5.48 24.87
N GLY A 510 -16.11 -5.48 26.14
CA GLY A 510 -16.76 -6.61 26.79
C GLY A 510 -15.89 -7.48 27.70
N GLN A 511 -14.58 -7.26 27.79
CA GLN A 511 -13.69 -7.93 28.75
C GLN A 511 -12.71 -6.94 29.41
N ASN A 512 -12.13 -7.32 30.55
CA ASN A 512 -11.25 -6.47 31.37
C ASN A 512 -10.09 -7.28 31.97
N ALA A 513 -9.25 -7.88 31.15
CA ALA A 513 -8.05 -8.59 31.60
C ALA A 513 -6.92 -7.59 31.89
N GLY A 514 -6.34 -7.71 33.09
CA GLY A 514 -5.23 -6.87 33.57
C GLY A 514 -3.84 -7.39 33.21
N TRP A 515 -3.62 -7.94 32.01
CA TRP A 515 -2.33 -8.57 31.66
C TRP A 515 -1.13 -7.62 31.72
N ILE A 516 -1.36 -6.31 31.58
CA ILE A 516 -0.32 -5.29 31.64
C ILE A 516 0.08 -4.92 33.09
N ASP A 517 -0.74 -5.28 34.08
CA ASP A 517 -0.67 -4.76 35.45
C ASP A 517 0.66 -5.08 36.15
N GLU A 518 1.22 -6.27 35.89
CA GLU A 518 2.47 -6.72 36.51
C GLU A 518 3.66 -5.81 36.17
N ASN A 519 3.61 -5.14 35.00
CA ASN A 519 4.66 -4.25 34.53
C ASN A 519 4.49 -2.79 34.98
N LEU A 520 3.26 -2.37 35.32
CA LEU A 520 2.96 -0.97 35.63
C LEU A 520 3.79 -0.39 36.79
N PRO A 521 4.08 -1.11 37.89
CA PRO A 521 4.95 -0.59 38.94
C PRO A 521 6.36 -0.24 38.45
N ARG A 522 6.95 -1.05 37.56
CA ARG A 522 8.28 -0.76 36.98
C ARG A 522 8.21 0.39 35.98
N ALA A 523 7.16 0.42 35.14
CA ALA A 523 6.90 1.54 34.25
C ALA A 523 6.76 2.86 35.03
N ARG A 524 6.07 2.84 36.19
CA ARG A 524 5.89 4.03 37.03
C ARG A 524 7.22 4.57 37.54
N ALA A 525 8.16 3.70 37.91
CA ALA A 525 9.49 4.12 38.33
C ALA A 525 10.29 4.79 37.19
N GLU A 526 10.24 4.22 35.98
CA GLU A 526 10.84 4.83 34.78
C GLU A 526 10.21 6.20 34.48
N TRP A 527 8.88 6.30 34.54
CA TRP A 527 8.15 7.54 34.29
C TRP A 527 8.46 8.62 35.33
N GLN A 528 8.56 8.25 36.60
CA GLN A 528 8.96 9.19 37.66
C GLN A 528 10.34 9.79 37.38
N THR A 529 11.28 8.96 36.91
CA THR A 529 12.62 9.42 36.52
C THR A 529 12.56 10.43 35.37
N LEU A 530 11.73 10.20 34.35
CA LEU A 530 11.51 11.18 33.27
C LEU A 530 10.87 12.47 33.80
N TRP A 531 9.91 12.34 34.71
CA TRP A 531 9.15 13.46 35.26
C TRP A 531 9.96 14.38 36.18
N GLU A 532 11.09 13.92 36.71
CA GLU A 532 12.04 14.74 37.48
C GLU A 532 12.66 15.87 36.64
N ASP A 533 12.73 15.71 35.31
CA ASP A 533 13.15 16.80 34.43
C ASP A 533 12.07 17.88 34.34
N ALA A 534 12.30 19.00 35.02
CA ALA A 534 11.33 20.08 35.12
C ALA A 534 10.92 20.68 33.76
N LYS A 535 11.82 20.66 32.76
CA LYS A 535 11.49 21.15 31.40
C LYS A 535 10.56 20.17 30.71
N LEU A 536 10.89 18.88 30.70
CA LEU A 536 10.06 17.83 30.12
C LEU A 536 8.66 17.82 30.74
N ALA A 537 8.57 17.91 32.06
CA ALA A 537 7.29 17.97 32.76
C ALA A 537 6.46 19.22 32.39
N GLU A 538 7.10 20.37 32.11
CA GLU A 538 6.38 21.57 31.65
C GLU A 538 5.94 21.48 30.19
N ILE A 539 6.73 20.85 29.33
CA ILE A 539 6.35 20.57 27.94
C ILE A 539 5.12 19.63 27.92
N HIS A 540 5.13 18.56 28.72
CA HIS A 540 3.96 17.67 28.89
C HIS A 540 2.72 18.43 29.38
N ARG A 541 2.85 19.23 30.44
CA ARG A 541 1.71 20.03 30.93
C ARG A 541 1.19 21.00 29.87
N SER A 542 2.07 21.54 29.03
CA SER A 542 1.70 22.42 27.92
C SER A 542 0.95 21.67 26.82
N SER A 543 1.39 20.48 26.44
CA SER A 543 0.72 19.66 25.44
C SER A 543 -0.65 19.17 25.91
N VAL A 544 -0.79 18.82 27.19
CA VAL A 544 -2.09 18.49 27.80
C VAL A 544 -3.06 19.67 27.72
N ARG A 545 -2.58 20.90 28.02
CA ARG A 545 -3.41 22.11 27.86
C ARG A 545 -3.79 22.34 26.40
N TRP A 546 -2.85 22.16 25.48
CA TRP A 546 -3.11 22.26 24.05
C TRP A 546 -4.19 21.27 23.62
N HIS A 547 -4.09 19.99 24.02
CA HIS A 547 -5.04 18.95 23.66
C HIS A 547 -6.46 19.29 24.16
N LYS A 548 -6.58 19.73 25.42
CA LYS A 548 -7.85 20.18 26.00
C LYS A 548 -8.44 21.39 25.27
N ASN A 549 -7.61 22.31 24.76
CA ASN A 549 -8.07 23.44 23.97
C ASN A 549 -8.49 22.99 22.57
N ARG A 550 -7.71 22.10 21.93
CA ARG A 550 -8.03 21.57 20.60
C ARG A 550 -9.37 20.86 20.59
N VAL A 551 -9.66 20.05 21.62
CA VAL A 551 -10.99 19.42 21.81
C VAL A 551 -12.12 20.47 21.75
N LYS A 552 -11.97 21.61 22.44
CA LYS A 552 -12.97 22.68 22.43
C LYS A 552 -13.08 23.32 21.05
N GLU A 553 -11.97 23.63 20.41
CA GLU A 553 -11.94 24.26 19.08
C GLU A 553 -12.61 23.39 18.01
N ILE A 554 -12.32 22.10 17.99
CA ILE A 554 -12.83 21.19 16.96
C ILE A 554 -14.29 20.80 17.20
N SER A 555 -14.78 20.91 18.44
CA SER A 555 -16.16 20.55 18.81
C SER A 555 -17.23 21.41 18.12
N GLU A 556 -16.86 22.57 17.60
CA GLU A 556 -17.75 23.45 16.86
C GLU A 556 -17.83 23.10 15.37
N THR A 557 -16.97 22.20 14.87
CA THR A 557 -16.94 21.84 13.46
C THR A 557 -18.01 20.79 13.13
N ALA A 558 -18.73 20.99 12.01
CA ALA A 558 -19.89 20.17 11.65
C ALA A 558 -19.58 18.66 11.55
N HIS A 559 -18.42 18.29 11.02
CA HIS A 559 -18.04 16.88 10.88
C HIS A 559 -17.73 16.21 12.23
N ILE A 560 -17.08 16.91 13.16
CA ILE A 560 -16.83 16.41 14.52
C ILE A 560 -18.14 16.30 15.30
N GLN A 561 -19.07 17.25 15.13
CA GLN A 561 -20.39 17.19 15.76
C GLN A 561 -21.16 15.95 15.32
N GLN A 562 -21.25 15.70 14.01
CA GLN A 562 -21.91 14.50 13.46
C GLN A 562 -21.31 13.20 14.00
N LEU A 563 -19.97 13.11 14.05
CA LEU A 563 -19.29 11.95 14.59
C LEU A 563 -19.53 11.79 16.10
N SER A 564 -19.47 12.89 16.85
CA SER A 564 -19.71 12.91 18.31
C SER A 564 -21.14 12.49 18.64
N GLU A 565 -22.13 13.00 17.92
CA GLU A 565 -23.54 12.60 18.06
C GLU A 565 -23.72 11.12 17.76
N TRP A 566 -23.15 10.64 16.65
CA TRP A 566 -23.20 9.22 16.31
C TRP A 566 -22.56 8.33 17.39
N ILE A 567 -21.39 8.69 17.92
CA ILE A 567 -20.75 7.93 19.01
C ILE A 567 -21.65 7.93 20.25
N ARG A 568 -22.21 9.10 20.61
CA ARG A 568 -23.07 9.24 21.79
C ARG A 568 -24.32 8.37 21.67
N GLU A 569 -24.98 8.41 20.52
CA GLU A 569 -26.19 7.63 20.25
C GLU A 569 -25.94 6.13 20.22
N ASN A 570 -24.74 5.66 19.84
CA ASN A 570 -24.49 4.23 19.69
C ASN A 570 -23.80 3.58 20.90
N TYR A 571 -23.02 4.34 21.68
CA TYR A 571 -22.16 3.79 22.75
C TYR A 571 -22.36 4.44 24.12
N PHE A 572 -23.05 5.59 24.20
CA PHE A 572 -23.24 6.35 25.45
C PHE A 572 -24.71 6.71 25.70
N LYS A 573 -25.66 5.88 25.24
CA LYS A 573 -27.09 6.11 25.52
C LYS A 573 -27.31 6.17 27.05
N PRO A 574 -28.05 7.17 27.57
CA PRO A 574 -28.61 7.07 28.90
C PRO A 574 -29.55 5.86 28.93
N GLU A 575 -29.43 5.02 29.97
CA GLU A 575 -30.39 3.95 30.24
C GLU A 575 -31.81 4.47 30.45
#